data_AF-A0A7Y3GKU0-F1
#
_entry.id   AF-A0A7Y3GKU0-F1
#
_cell.length_a   1.000
_cell.length_b   1.000
_cell.length_c   1.000
_cell.angle_alpha   90.00
_cell.angle_beta   90.00
_cell.angle_gamma   90.00
#
_symmetry.space_group_name_H-M   'P 1'
#
loop_
_entity.id
_entity.type
_entity.pdbx_description
1 polymer ?
#
loop_
_entity_poly.entity_id
_entity_poly.type
_entity_poly.pdbx_seq_one_letter_code
_entity_poly.pdbx_strand_id
1 'polypeptide(L)' 'MENELSIVLAEDHTILREGLRALLSTDPKIQIIGEAQ' A
#
# COMPACT_ATOMS: atom_id res chain seq x y z
N MET A 1 19.44 -9.83 0.23
CA MET A 1 18.20 -9.26 0.82
C MET A 1 17.23 -9.18 -0.34
N GLU A 2 16.14 -9.94 -0.30
CA GLU A 2 15.15 -9.90 -1.37
C GLU A 2 14.59 -8.47 -1.48
N ASN A 3 14.42 -7.96 -2.70
CA ASN A 3 13.99 -6.58 -2.93
C ASN A 3 12.54 -6.39 -2.45
N GLU A 4 12.35 -5.80 -1.27
CA GLU A 4 11.08 -5.21 -0.85
C GLU A 4 10.75 -4.01 -1.73
N LEU A 5 9.52 -3.97 -2.26
CA LEU A 5 8.98 -2.85 -3.01
C LEU A 5 8.27 -1.90 -2.04
N SER A 6 8.92 -0.79 -1.74
CA SER A 6 8.32 0.27 -0.93
C SER A 6 7.40 1.16 -1.76
N ILE A 7 6.16 1.35 -1.32
CA ILE A 7 5.14 2.13 -2.03
C ILE A 7 4.45 3.15 -1.11
N VAL A 8 3.92 4.21 -1.71
CA VAL A 8 3.03 5.19 -1.06
C VAL A 8 1.66 5.09 -1.72
N LEU A 9 0.60 5.05 -0.91
CA LEU A 9 -0.78 5.10 -1.41
C LEU A 9 -1.26 6.55 -1.44
N ALA A 10 -1.53 7.08 -2.64
CA ALA A 10 -2.15 8.38 -2.83
C ALA A 10 -3.58 8.18 -3.33
N GLU A 11 -4.57 8.39 -2.46
CA GLU A 11 -5.99 8.13 -2.75
C GLU A 11 -6.87 9.02 -1.87
N ASP A 12 -7.74 9.81 -2.51
CA ASP A 12 -8.61 10.81 -1.88
C ASP A 12 -9.89 10.20 -1.29
N HIS A 13 -10.23 8.97 -1.65
CA HIS A 13 -11.38 8.25 -1.11
C HIS A 13 -10.99 7.18 -0.09
N THR A 14 -11.41 7.37 1.17
CA THR A 14 -11.09 6.44 2.28
C THR A 14 -11.45 4.98 2.02
N ILE A 15 -12.61 4.69 1.41
CA ILE A 15 -13.03 3.30 1.12
C ILE A 15 -12.07 2.62 0.13
N LEU A 16 -11.60 3.35 -0.88
CA LEU A 16 -10.68 2.80 -1.89
C LEU A 16 -9.30 2.56 -1.28
N ARG A 17 -8.80 3.49 -0.47
CA ARG A 17 -7.50 3.36 0.20
C ARG A 17 -7.45 2.15 1.12
N GLU A 18 -8.49 1.92 1.91
CA GLU A 18 -8.59 0.73 2.76
C GLU A 18 -8.63 -0.57 1.94
N GLY A 19 -9.38 -0.57 0.83
CA GLY A 19 -9.43 -1.71 -0.10
C GLY A 19 -8.07 -2.02 -0.74
N LEU A 20 -7.37 -0.99 -1.24
CA LEU A 20 -6.03 -1.11 -1.81
C LEU A 20 -5.02 -1.59 -0.77
N ARG A 21 -5.05 -1.02 0.45
CA ARG A 21 -4.19 -1.44 1.55
C ARG A 21 -4.41 -2.91 1.89
N ALA A 22 -5.66 -3.35 2.02
CA ALA A 22 -5.99 -4.75 2.32
C ALA A 22 -5.52 -5.70 1.21
N LEU A 23 -5.69 -5.32 -0.06
CA LEU A 23 -5.25 -6.12 -1.20
C LEU A 23 -3.72 -6.23 -1.28
N LEU A 24 -3.02 -5.10 -1.20
CA LEU A 24 -1.57 -5.04 -1.36
C LEU A 24 -0.82 -5.66 -0.18
N SER A 25 -1.40 -5.62 1.02
CA SER A 25 -0.83 -6.29 2.21
C SER A 25 -0.86 -7.82 2.12
N THR A 26 -1.47 -8.41 1.08
CA THR A 26 -1.41 -9.87 0.85
C THR A 26 -0.09 -10.33 0.24
N ASP A 27 0.68 -9.42 -0.37
CA ASP A 27 2.00 -9.73 -0.93
C ASP A 27 3.10 -9.31 0.06
N PRO A 28 3.87 -10.26 0.64
CA PRO A 28 4.92 -9.96 1.61
C PRO A 28 6.11 -9.17 1.03
N LYS A 29 6.19 -9.00 -0.29
CA LYS A 29 7.21 -8.17 -0.95
C LYS A 29 6.83 -6.70 -1.01
N ILE A 30 5.59 -6.36 -0.67
CA ILE A 30 5.08 -4.98 -0.75
C ILE A 30 5.07 -4.38 0.65
N GLN A 31 5.75 -3.24 0.78
CA GLN A 31 5.75 -2.46 2.00
C GLN A 31 5.11 -1.09 1.74
N ILE A 32 3.97 -0.83 2.38
CA ILE A 32 3.34 0.50 2.34
C ILE A 32 4.07 1.38 3.38
N ILE A 33 4.78 2.39 2.91
CA ILE A 33 5.61 3.28 3.76
C ILE A 33 4.97 4.65 4.00
N GLY A 34 3.80 4.91 3.40
CA GLY A 34 3.08 6.16 3.60
C GLY A 34 1.74 6.19 2.88
N GLU A 35 0.90 7.13 3.31
CA GLU A 35 -0.38 7.45 2.69
C GLU A 35 -0.46 8.96 2.44
N ALA A 36 -1.04 9.34 1.30
CA ALA A 36 -1.31 10.71 0.90
C ALA A 36 -2.77 10.84 0.45
N GLN A 37 -3.31 12.06 0.57
CA GLN A 37 -4.66 12.44 0.13
C GLN A 37 -4.56 13.30 -1.13
#